data_AF-A0AAU5PI68-F1
#
_entry.id   AF-A0AAU5PI68-F1
#
_cell.length_a   1.000
_cell.length_b   1.000
_cell.length_c   1.000
_cell.angle_alpha   90.00
_cell.angle_beta   90.00
_cell.angle_gamma   90.00
#
_symmetry.space_group_name_H-M   'P 1'
#
loop_
_entity.id
_entity.type
_entity.pdbx_description
1 polymer ?
#
loop_
_entity_poly.entity_id
_entity_poly.type
_entity_poly.pdbx_seq_one_letter_code
_entity_poly.pdbx_strand_id
1 'polypeptide(L)' 'MSALLTRIKRFAHSPQGRSAAASVRRAAADPRRRTQVQRLLTKLRGHR' A
#
# COMPACT_ATOMS: atom_id res chain seq x y z
N MET A 1 -15.10 -17.18 8.07
CA MET A 1 -14.39 -16.17 7.27
C MET A 1 -14.33 -14.76 7.89
N SER A 2 -15.10 -14.43 8.95
CA SER A 2 -15.10 -13.10 9.58
C SER A 2 -13.91 -12.83 10.52
N ALA A 3 -13.38 -13.86 11.18
CA ALA A 3 -12.32 -13.71 12.18
C ALA A 3 -11.02 -13.11 11.61
N LEU A 4 -10.66 -13.47 10.37
CA LEU A 4 -9.48 -12.90 9.71
C LEU A 4 -9.67 -11.41 9.41
N LEU A 5 -10.84 -11.03 8.91
CA LEU A 5 -11.19 -9.63 8.66
C LEU A 5 -11.19 -8.81 9.95
N THR A 6 -11.75 -9.34 11.03
CA THR A 6 -11.72 -8.68 12.34
C THR A 6 -10.29 -8.51 12.86
N ARG A 7 -9.41 -9.50 12.64
CA ARG A 7 -8.00 -9.44 13.05
C ARG A 7 -7.21 -8.42 12.23
N ILE A 8 -7.45 -8.33 10.92
CA ILE A 8 -6.87 -7.29 10.06
C ILE A 8 -7.37 -5.90 10.49
N LYS A 9 -8.67 -5.76 10.80
CA LYS A 9 -9.24 -4.48 11.27
C LYS A 9 -8.64 -4.05 12.61
N ARG A 10 -8.48 -4.99 13.56
CA ARG A 10 -7.82 -4.77 14.85
C ARG A 10 -6.33 -4.45 14.68
N PHE A 11 -5.65 -5.14 13.78
CA PHE A 11 -4.26 -4.87 13.44
C PHE A 11 -4.10 -3.47 12.85
N ALA A 12 -4.95 -3.08 11.89
CA ALA A 12 -4.93 -1.75 11.30
C ALA A 12 -5.21 -0.63 12.31
N HIS A 13 -5.99 -0.91 13.37
CA HIS A 13 -6.25 0.02 14.48
C HIS A 13 -5.19 -0.01 15.59
N SER A 14 -4.27 -0.99 15.58
CA SER A 14 -3.20 -1.09 16.56
C SER A 14 -2.09 -0.07 16.27
N PRO A 15 -1.30 0.35 17.28
CA PRO A 15 -0.16 1.23 17.07
C PRO A 15 0.86 0.67 16.06
N GLN A 16 1.05 -0.65 16.02
CA GLN A 16 1.92 -1.32 15.06
C GLN A 16 1.36 -1.23 13.62
N GLY A 17 0.06 -1.43 13.43
CA GLY A 17 -0.58 -1.30 12.13
C GLY A 17 -0.69 0.15 11.66
N ARG A 18 -0.88 1.11 12.57
CA ARG A 18 -0.80 2.54 12.24
C ARG A 18 0.60 2.93 11.77
N SER A 19 1.65 2.46 12.43
CA SER A 19 3.04 2.70 11.99
C SER A 19 3.33 2.01 10.66
N ALA A 20 2.88 0.77 10.46
CA ALA A 20 3.01 0.09 9.17
C ALA A 20 2.27 0.84 8.04
N ALA A 21 1.03 1.28 8.30
CA ALA A 21 0.26 2.09 7.37
C ALA A 21 0.89 3.48 7.13
N ALA A 22 1.53 4.07 8.13
CA ALA A 22 2.26 5.33 8.00
C ALA A 22 3.53 5.17 7.16
N SER A 23 4.27 4.06 7.34
CA SER A 23 5.42 3.71 6.50
C SER A 23 5.00 3.47 5.05
N VAL A 24 3.90 2.75 4.83
CA VAL A 24 3.32 2.56 3.50
C VAL A 24 2.84 3.89 2.93
N ARG A 25 2.17 4.73 3.72
CA ARG A 25 1.74 6.06 3.29
C ARG A 25 2.91 6.96 2.96
N ARG A 26 4.01 6.96 3.72
CA ARG A 26 5.23 7.72 3.36
C ARG A 26 5.86 7.19 2.08
N ALA A 27 5.99 5.87 1.97
CA ALA A 27 6.50 5.20 0.78
C ALA A 27 5.63 5.47 -0.47
N ALA A 28 4.32 5.64 -0.31
CA ALA A 28 3.36 5.95 -1.37
C ALA A 28 3.20 7.46 -1.63
N ALA A 29 3.38 8.29 -0.60
CA ALA A 29 3.37 9.74 -0.69
C ALA A 29 4.63 10.26 -1.38
N ASP A 30 5.67 9.45 -1.47
CA ASP A 30 6.88 9.76 -2.22
C ASP A 30 6.54 9.88 -3.72
N PRO A 31 6.45 11.11 -4.28
CA PRO A 31 5.98 11.32 -5.64
C PRO A 31 6.93 10.70 -6.68
N ARG A 32 8.20 10.53 -6.31
CA ARG A 32 9.24 9.87 -7.13
C ARG A 32 8.95 8.38 -7.35
N ARG A 33 8.39 7.69 -6.35
CA ARG A 33 7.95 6.29 -6.53
C ARG A 33 6.69 6.20 -7.37
N ARG A 34 5.79 7.18 -7.25
CA ARG A 34 4.54 7.23 -8.02
C ARG A 34 4.79 7.33 -9.52
N THR A 35 5.73 8.17 -9.96
CA THR A 35 6.12 8.29 -11.38
C THR A 35 6.82 7.04 -11.90
N GLN A 36 7.63 6.39 -11.06
CA GLN A 36 8.31 5.15 -11.42
C GLN A 36 7.34 3.97 -11.57
N VAL A 37 6.37 3.86 -10.65
CA VAL A 37 5.28 2.87 -10.73
C VAL A 37 4.37 3.15 -11.91
N GLN A 38 4.03 4.43 -12.19
CA GLN A 38 3.27 4.77 -13.38
C GLN A 38 4.01 4.39 -14.66
N ARG A 39 5.31 4.69 -14.78
CA ARG A 39 6.10 4.26 -15.95
C ARG A 39 6.14 2.74 -16.10
N LEU A 40 6.32 2.00 -15.01
CA LEU A 40 6.29 0.53 -15.02
C LEU A 40 4.91 -0.01 -15.43
N LEU A 41 3.83 0.55 -14.88
CA LEU A 41 2.46 0.17 -15.24
C LEU A 41 2.13 0.51 -16.70
N THR A 42 2.58 1.67 -17.20
CA THR A 42 2.41 2.04 -18.61
C THR A 42 3.20 1.12 -19.52
N LYS A 43 4.42 0.71 -19.13
CA LYS A 43 5.24 -0.25 -19.89
C LYS A 43 4.59 -1.64 -19.94
N LEU A 44 4.00 -2.08 -18.82
CA LEU A 44 3.23 -3.33 -18.73
C LEU A 44 1.92 -3.28 -19.52
N ARG A 45 1.22 -2.14 -19.51
CA ARG A 45 -0.04 -1.95 -20.26
C ARG A 45 0.17 -1.75 -21.76
N GLY A 46 1.29 -1.19 -22.18
CA GLY A 46 1.63 -0.99 -23.60
C GLY A 46 2.16 -2.24 -24.30
N HIS A 47 2.25 -3.38 -23.59
CA HIS A 47 2.75 -4.65 -24.12
C HIS A 47 1.62 -5.61 -24.56
N ARG A 48 0.40 -5.11 -24.72
CA ARG A 48 -0.75 -5.84 -25.28
C ARG A 48 -1.00 -5.44 -26.72
#